data_AF-A0A922EBY3-F1
#
_entry.id   AF-A0A922EBY3-F1
#
_cell.length_a   1.000
_cell.length_b   1.000
_cell.length_c   1.000
_cell.angle_alpha   90.00
_cell.angle_beta   90.00
_cell.angle_gamma   90.00
#
_symmetry.space_group_name_H-M   'P 1'
#
loop_
_entity.id
_entity.type
_entity.pdbx_description
1 polymer ?
#
loop_
_entity_poly.entity_id
_entity_poly.type
_entity_poly.pdbx_seq_one_letter_code
_entity_poly.pdbx_strand_id
1 'polypeptide(L)'
;MVICFEDQDTGRCLKERPTGDKNVTTKMRIIDFGSAIDDFTMKHLYGSTGPSRAEQTYEYAPPEAFLNASFYHGPISTTLKYDMWSIGVVMLELILGSPNVFQISALTRALLDQHLKGWNEGLKELAYKLRSFMELCILISGSSPKHQHPMDRDGLSPASWKCSEEFFSNQIKSRDPLKLGFPNVSALRLVRHLLVWDPEDRFSVDEALRHPYFQPPPER
;
A
#
# COMPACT_ATOMS: atom_id res chain seq x y z
N MET A 1 6.69 4.62 -13.17
CA MET A 1 7.55 5.72 -12.66
C MET A 1 8.92 5.64 -13.29
N VAL A 2 9.52 6.77 -13.65
CA VAL A 2 10.92 6.85 -14.11
C VAL A 2 11.69 7.74 -13.13
N ILE A 3 12.83 7.25 -12.65
CA ILE A 3 13.75 7.99 -11.77
C ILE A 3 15.02 8.30 -12.55
N CYS A 4 15.48 9.54 -12.47
CA CYS A 4 16.69 10.05 -13.08
C CYS A 4 17.54 10.73 -12.00
N PHE A 5 18.78 10.26 -11.84
CA PHE A 5 19.80 10.98 -11.08
C PHE A 5 20.49 11.94 -12.05
N GLU A 6 20.04 13.19 -12.07
CA GLU A 6 20.52 14.20 -13.01
C GLU A 6 21.79 14.85 -12.48
N ASP A 7 22.84 14.82 -13.29
CA ASP A 7 24.07 15.58 -13.06
C ASP A 7 23.80 17.07 -13.32
N GLN A 8 24.02 17.93 -12.31
CA GLN A 8 23.67 19.34 -12.40
C GLN A 8 24.48 20.12 -13.43
N ASP A 9 25.71 19.70 -13.73
CA ASP A 9 26.59 20.39 -14.67
C ASP A 9 26.20 20.11 -16.11
N THR A 10 25.80 18.86 -16.40
CA THR A 10 25.50 18.41 -17.76
C THR A 10 24.00 18.36 -18.07
N GLY A 11 23.14 18.37 -17.05
CA GLY A 11 21.69 18.19 -17.18
C GLY A 11 21.28 16.81 -17.70
N ARG A 12 22.17 15.82 -17.64
CA ARG A 12 21.94 14.46 -18.15
C ARG A 12 21.67 13.48 -17.02
N CYS A 13 20.78 12.52 -17.27
CA CYS A 13 20.59 11.39 -16.37
C CYS A 13 21.84 10.51 -16.37
N LEU A 14 22.36 10.25 -15.18
CA LEU A 14 23.46 9.32 -14.97
C LEU A 14 23.02 7.90 -15.37
N LYS A 15 23.90 7.20 -16.11
CA LYS A 15 23.70 5.80 -16.50
C LYS A 15 24.13 4.81 -15.41
N GLU A 16 25.00 5.27 -14.51
CA GLU A 16 25.57 4.47 -13.43
C GLU A 16 25.23 5.09 -12.08
N ARG A 17 25.40 4.31 -11.01
CA ARG A 17 25.19 4.79 -9.65
C ARG A 17 26.13 5.97 -9.38
N PRO A 18 25.65 7.07 -8.77
CA PRO A 18 26.52 8.18 -8.38
C PRO A 18 27.67 7.67 -7.50
N THR A 19 28.90 7.90 -7.93
CA THR A 19 30.13 7.62 -7.18
C THR A 19 30.81 8.95 -6.84
N GLY A 20 30.95 9.25 -5.54
CA GLY A 20 31.56 10.48 -5.02
C GLY A 20 30.61 11.67 -4.86
N ASP A 21 31.16 12.82 -4.46
CA ASP A 21 30.45 14.10 -4.25
C ASP A 21 30.14 14.81 -5.57
N LYS A 22 29.41 14.16 -6.48
CA LYS A 22 28.85 14.86 -7.64
C LYS A 22 27.56 15.57 -7.20
N ASN A 23 27.40 16.82 -7.61
CA ASN A 23 26.15 17.56 -7.43
C ASN A 23 25.05 16.93 -8.30
N VAL A 24 24.34 15.96 -7.72
CA VAL A 24 23.30 15.18 -8.39
C VAL A 24 21.95 15.53 -7.80
N THR A 25 20.95 15.75 -8.67
CA THR A 25 19.56 15.98 -8.29
C THR A 25 18.70 14.80 -8.72
N THR A 26 17.89 14.26 -7.81
CA THR A 26 16.94 13.20 -8.14
C THR A 26 15.70 13.80 -8.78
N LYS A 27 15.44 13.46 -10.05
CA LYS A 27 14.20 13.77 -10.77
C LYS A 27 13.35 12.52 -10.90
N MET A 28 12.05 12.66 -10.66
CA MET A 28 11.07 11.59 -10.80
C MET A 28 9.94 12.04 -11.71
N ARG A 29 9.44 11.14 -12.56
CA ARG A 29 8.22 11.34 -13.36
C ARG A 29 7.30 10.14 -13.24
N ILE A 30 6.02 10.43 -13.06
CA ILE A 30 4.94 9.43 -13.20
C ILE A 30 4.63 9.33 -14.69
N ILE A 31 4.42 8.11 -15.17
CA ILE A 31 4.19 7.78 -16.59
C ILE A 31 3.12 6.70 -16.66
N ASP A 32 2.77 6.30 -17.89
CA ASP A 32 1.86 5.19 -18.16
C ASP A 32 0.41 5.44 -17.69
N PHE A 33 -0.14 6.58 -18.13
CA PHE A 33 -1.53 6.97 -17.86
C PHE A 33 -2.53 6.32 -18.82
N GLY A 34 -2.16 5.21 -19.49
CA GLY A 34 -3.03 4.53 -20.45
C GLY A 34 -4.31 3.95 -19.83
N SER A 35 -4.25 3.65 -18.52
CA SER A 35 -5.39 3.16 -17.74
C SER A 35 -6.05 4.23 -16.86
N ALA A 36 -5.75 5.52 -17.08
CA ALA A 36 -6.32 6.59 -16.29
C ALA A 36 -7.83 6.71 -16.52
N ILE A 37 -8.58 7.00 -15.46
CA ILE A 37 -10.04 7.10 -15.48
C ILE A 37 -10.44 8.58 -15.42
N ASP A 38 -11.15 9.04 -16.43
CA ASP A 38 -11.89 10.30 -16.46
C ASP A 38 -13.20 10.13 -17.26
N ASP A 39 -14.00 11.19 -17.37
CA ASP A 39 -15.25 11.17 -18.14
C ASP A 39 -15.03 10.77 -19.61
N PHE A 40 -13.87 11.12 -20.18
CA PHE A 40 -13.53 10.81 -21.55
C PHE A 40 -13.17 9.33 -21.72
N THR A 41 -12.27 8.78 -20.91
CA THR A 41 -11.82 7.39 -21.01
C THR A 41 -12.94 6.42 -20.65
N MET A 42 -13.79 6.75 -19.68
CA MET A 42 -15.00 5.97 -19.37
C MET A 42 -15.91 5.83 -20.59
N LYS A 43 -16.15 6.93 -21.31
CA LYS A 43 -17.05 6.92 -22.48
C LYS A 43 -16.42 6.28 -23.72
N HIS A 44 -15.13 6.47 -23.95
CA HIS A 44 -14.50 6.13 -25.24
C HIS A 44 -13.58 4.91 -25.21
N LEU A 45 -13.04 4.54 -24.05
CA LEU A 45 -12.10 3.41 -23.92
C LEU A 45 -12.74 2.21 -23.23
N TYR A 46 -13.47 2.44 -22.14
CA TYR A 46 -14.02 1.36 -21.31
C TYR A 46 -15.47 0.98 -21.63
N GLY A 47 -16.23 1.90 -22.24
CA GLY A 47 -17.64 1.68 -22.58
C GLY A 47 -18.53 1.52 -21.34
N SER A 48 -19.71 0.91 -21.52
CA SER A 48 -20.72 0.79 -20.46
C SER A 48 -20.32 -0.12 -19.30
N THR A 49 -19.33 -1.01 -19.51
CA THR A 49 -18.88 -1.99 -18.50
C THR A 49 -17.80 -1.41 -17.58
N GLY A 50 -17.15 -0.31 -18.00
CA GLY A 50 -16.05 0.32 -17.28
C GLY A 50 -14.76 -0.53 -17.25
N PRO A 51 -13.71 -0.03 -16.58
CA PRO A 51 -12.43 -0.72 -16.50
C PRO A 51 -12.57 -2.03 -15.75
N SER A 52 -11.84 -3.05 -16.21
CA SER A 52 -11.82 -4.37 -15.59
C SER A 52 -10.62 -4.50 -14.64
N ARG A 53 -10.41 -5.70 -14.12
CA ARG A 53 -9.18 -6.01 -13.36
C ARG A 53 -7.94 -6.08 -14.24
N ALA A 54 -8.09 -6.25 -15.56
CA ALA A 54 -6.97 -6.33 -16.49
C ALA A 54 -6.21 -5.00 -16.62
N GLU A 55 -6.90 -3.88 -16.37
CA GLU A 55 -6.32 -2.53 -16.39
C GLU A 55 -5.62 -2.15 -15.07
N GLN A 56 -5.54 -3.08 -14.10
CA GLN A 56 -4.98 -2.85 -12.78
C GLN A 56 -3.77 -3.76 -12.52
N THR A 57 -2.82 -3.27 -11.73
CA THR A 57 -1.75 -4.12 -11.17
C THR A 57 -2.20 -4.63 -9.79
N TYR A 58 -2.47 -5.92 -9.68
CA TYR A 58 -3.15 -6.52 -8.52
C TYR A 58 -2.42 -6.30 -7.18
N GLU A 59 -1.09 -6.26 -7.20
CA GLU A 59 -0.22 -6.06 -6.04
C GLU A 59 -0.38 -4.66 -5.43
N TYR A 60 -0.66 -3.66 -6.27
CA TYR A 60 -0.80 -2.26 -5.90
C TYR A 60 -2.26 -1.81 -5.77
N ALA A 61 -3.22 -2.67 -6.13
CA ALA A 61 -4.64 -2.36 -6.09
C ALA A 61 -5.18 -2.37 -4.64
N PRO A 62 -6.00 -1.37 -4.25
CA PRO A 62 -6.59 -1.25 -2.94
C PRO A 62 -7.74 -2.26 -2.70
N PRO A 63 -8.15 -2.49 -1.44
CA PRO A 63 -9.19 -3.44 -1.07
C PRO A 63 -10.49 -3.27 -1.85
N GLU A 64 -10.97 -2.04 -1.98
CA GLU A 64 -12.21 -1.71 -2.67
C GLU A 64 -12.21 -2.14 -4.14
N ALA A 65 -11.07 -2.08 -4.82
CA ALA A 65 -10.99 -2.35 -6.25
C ALA A 65 -11.01 -3.83 -6.60
N PHE A 66 -10.46 -4.68 -5.74
CA PHE A 66 -10.53 -6.13 -5.94
C PHE A 66 -11.73 -6.78 -5.23
N LEU A 67 -12.38 -6.12 -4.26
CA LEU A 67 -13.63 -6.60 -3.65
C LEU A 67 -14.88 -6.16 -4.42
N ASN A 68 -14.83 -4.99 -5.08
CA ASN A 68 -15.93 -4.46 -5.89
C ASN A 68 -15.42 -4.09 -7.28
N ALA A 69 -15.85 -4.83 -8.30
CA ALA A 69 -15.48 -4.56 -9.68
C ALA A 69 -15.97 -3.18 -10.18
N SER A 70 -17.01 -2.61 -9.54
CA SER A 70 -17.60 -1.32 -9.89
C SER A 70 -17.15 -0.19 -8.97
N PHE A 71 -16.00 -0.32 -8.29
CA PHE A 71 -15.51 0.69 -7.33
C PHE A 71 -15.42 2.11 -7.93
N TYR A 72 -15.12 2.22 -9.23
CA TYR A 72 -14.97 3.48 -9.95
C TYR A 72 -16.28 4.28 -10.11
N HIS A 73 -17.44 3.66 -9.83
CA HIS A 73 -18.73 4.36 -9.74
C HIS A 73 -18.98 5.00 -8.35
N GLY A 74 -18.07 4.78 -7.39
CA GLY A 74 -18.18 5.36 -6.06
C GLY A 74 -18.04 6.88 -6.04
N PRO A 75 -18.24 7.51 -4.86
CA PRO A 75 -18.00 8.94 -4.69
C PRO A 75 -16.58 9.32 -5.14
N ILE A 76 -16.45 10.45 -5.86
CA ILE A 76 -15.16 10.96 -6.36
C ILE A 76 -14.13 11.09 -5.21
N SER A 77 -14.57 11.47 -4.02
CA SER A 77 -13.72 11.56 -2.81
C SER A 77 -13.01 10.25 -2.46
N THR A 78 -13.60 9.10 -2.79
CA THR A 78 -13.03 7.76 -2.54
C THR A 78 -12.24 7.24 -3.71
N THR A 79 -12.72 7.44 -4.94
CA THR A 79 -12.04 6.94 -6.14
C THR A 79 -10.70 7.63 -6.34
N LEU A 80 -10.58 8.92 -6.00
CA LEU A 80 -9.31 9.66 -6.01
C LEU A 80 -8.29 9.14 -4.97
N LYS A 81 -8.75 8.41 -3.94
CA LYS A 81 -7.87 7.82 -2.92
C LYS A 81 -7.36 6.44 -3.31
N TYR A 82 -7.73 5.92 -4.50
CA TYR A 82 -7.17 4.69 -5.06
C TYR A 82 -5.64 4.77 -5.11
N ASP A 83 -5.11 5.81 -5.76
CA ASP A 83 -3.67 5.97 -5.97
C ASP A 83 -2.91 6.13 -4.65
N MET A 84 -3.55 6.72 -3.64
CA MET A 84 -2.95 6.91 -2.32
C MET A 84 -2.62 5.59 -1.62
N TRP A 85 -3.44 4.55 -1.82
CA TRP A 85 -3.10 3.20 -1.38
C TRP A 85 -1.87 2.68 -2.10
N SER A 86 -1.83 2.82 -3.43
CA SER A 86 -0.70 2.36 -4.26
C SER A 86 0.61 3.05 -3.86
N ILE A 87 0.57 4.34 -3.48
CA ILE A 87 1.73 5.02 -2.89
C ILE A 87 2.17 4.37 -1.58
N GLY A 88 1.23 3.99 -0.70
CA GLY A 88 1.53 3.24 0.51
C GLY A 88 2.23 1.89 0.23
N VAL A 89 1.78 1.18 -0.82
CA VAL A 89 2.41 -0.06 -1.30
C VAL A 89 3.82 0.20 -1.81
N VAL A 90 4.02 1.23 -2.64
CA VAL A 90 5.36 1.62 -3.15
C VAL A 90 6.30 1.98 -2.01
N MET A 91 5.83 2.69 -0.98
CA MET A 91 6.67 3.00 0.19
C MET A 91 7.10 1.72 0.93
N LEU A 92 6.21 0.75 1.10
CA LEU A 92 6.58 -0.54 1.68
C LEU A 92 7.52 -1.33 0.77
N GLU A 93 7.32 -1.31 -0.54
CA GLU A 93 8.21 -1.95 -1.51
C GLU A 93 9.63 -1.39 -1.41
N LEU A 94 9.79 -0.07 -1.28
CA LEU A 94 11.10 0.57 -1.09
C LEU A 94 11.77 0.16 0.22
N ILE A 95 10.99 -0.05 1.29
CA ILE A 95 11.51 -0.50 2.60
C ILE A 95 11.89 -1.99 2.55
N LEU A 96 11.05 -2.83 1.93
CA LEU A 96 11.21 -4.28 1.91
C LEU A 96 12.13 -4.77 0.79
N GLY A 97 12.37 -3.95 -0.24
CA GLY A 97 13.12 -4.32 -1.43
C GLY A 97 12.43 -5.39 -2.29
N SER A 98 11.10 -5.47 -2.23
CA SER A 98 10.31 -6.50 -2.91
C SER A 98 8.90 -5.98 -3.25
N PRO A 99 8.38 -6.27 -4.46
CA PRO A 99 7.01 -5.89 -4.85
C PRO A 99 5.95 -6.71 -4.10
N ASN A 100 6.33 -7.84 -3.49
CA ASN A 100 5.41 -8.75 -2.81
C ASN A 100 5.13 -8.33 -1.36
N VAL A 101 4.76 -7.06 -1.11
CA VAL A 101 4.63 -6.48 0.24
C VAL A 101 3.58 -7.20 1.10
N PHE A 102 2.56 -7.77 0.45
CA PHE A 102 1.47 -8.51 1.11
C PHE A 102 1.68 -10.03 1.10
N GLN A 103 2.89 -10.51 0.85
CA GLN A 103 3.16 -11.94 1.00
C GLN A 103 3.05 -12.39 2.46
N ILE A 104 2.37 -13.51 2.69
CA ILE A 104 2.31 -14.19 3.98
C ILE A 104 3.45 -15.20 4.11
N SER A 105 3.82 -15.56 5.34
CA SER A 105 4.88 -16.55 5.57
C SER A 105 4.51 -17.92 4.97
N ALA A 106 5.52 -18.72 4.59
CA ALA A 106 5.30 -20.07 4.08
C ALA A 106 4.52 -20.95 5.09
N LEU A 107 4.79 -20.76 6.38
CA LEU A 107 4.05 -21.43 7.45
C LEU A 107 2.59 -21.00 7.48
N THR A 108 2.31 -19.69 7.46
CA THR A 108 0.95 -19.15 7.42
C THR A 108 0.19 -19.68 6.20
N ARG A 109 0.83 -19.69 5.03
CA ARG A 109 0.23 -20.20 3.79
C ARG A 109 -0.12 -21.68 3.92
N ALA A 110 0.81 -22.53 4.37
CA ALA A 110 0.57 -23.95 4.54
C ALA A 110 -0.59 -24.26 5.51
N LEU A 111 -0.68 -23.51 6.61
CA LEU A 111 -1.79 -23.65 7.57
C LEU A 111 -3.13 -23.19 6.98
N LEU A 112 -3.15 -22.12 6.19
CA LEU A 112 -4.35 -21.67 5.47
C LEU A 112 -4.77 -22.68 4.40
N ASP A 113 -3.83 -23.26 3.67
CA ASP A 113 -4.11 -24.21 2.59
C ASP A 113 -4.89 -25.44 3.07
N GLN A 114 -4.65 -25.86 4.32
CA GLN A 114 -5.43 -26.93 4.95
C GLN A 114 -6.92 -26.56 5.09
N HIS A 115 -7.23 -25.29 5.36
CA HIS A 115 -8.60 -24.78 5.53
C HIS A 115 -9.26 -24.41 4.20
N LEU A 116 -8.47 -24.04 3.19
CA LEU A 116 -8.95 -23.61 1.87
C LEU A 116 -9.01 -24.77 0.85
N LYS A 117 -9.00 -26.02 1.32
CA LYS A 117 -9.04 -27.20 0.46
C LYS A 117 -10.31 -27.19 -0.40
N GLY A 118 -10.15 -27.32 -1.71
CA GLY A 118 -11.26 -27.32 -2.68
C GLY A 118 -11.74 -25.93 -3.12
N TRP A 119 -11.17 -24.84 -2.57
CA TRP A 119 -11.43 -23.50 -3.07
C TRP A 119 -10.73 -23.28 -4.42
N ASN A 120 -11.31 -22.42 -5.27
CA ASN A 120 -10.63 -22.02 -6.51
C ASN A 120 -9.43 -21.10 -6.22
N GLU A 121 -8.48 -21.06 -7.14
CA GLU A 121 -7.22 -20.32 -6.96
C GLU A 121 -7.44 -18.81 -6.70
N GLY A 122 -8.42 -18.20 -7.37
CA GLY A 122 -8.75 -16.78 -7.15
C GLY A 122 -9.22 -16.48 -5.72
N LEU A 123 -10.02 -17.37 -5.13
CA LEU A 123 -10.47 -17.24 -3.75
C LEU A 123 -9.34 -17.54 -2.74
N LYS A 124 -8.42 -18.44 -3.07
CA LYS A 124 -7.21 -18.68 -2.25
C LYS A 124 -6.32 -17.45 -2.22
N GLU A 125 -6.03 -16.86 -3.38
CA GLU A 125 -5.21 -15.64 -3.47
C GLU A 125 -5.86 -14.47 -2.71
N LEU A 126 -7.18 -14.31 -2.83
CA LEU A 126 -7.92 -13.35 -2.00
C LEU A 126 -7.76 -13.64 -0.50
N ALA A 127 -7.90 -14.90 -0.08
CA ALA A 127 -7.74 -15.28 1.33
C ALA A 127 -6.32 -15.01 1.85
N TYR A 128 -5.28 -15.27 1.07
CA TYR A 128 -3.90 -14.95 1.44
C TYR A 128 -3.70 -13.44 1.58
N LYS A 129 -4.24 -12.65 0.64
CA LYS A 129 -4.15 -11.18 0.69
C LYS A 129 -4.87 -10.61 1.92
N LEU A 130 -6.08 -11.08 2.20
CA LEU A 130 -6.84 -10.70 3.40
C LEU A 130 -6.10 -11.10 4.68
N ARG A 131 -5.50 -12.30 4.74
CA ARG A 131 -4.65 -12.71 5.85
C ARG A 131 -3.49 -11.74 6.06
N SER A 132 -2.83 -11.34 4.98
CA SER A 132 -1.71 -10.40 5.06
C SER A 132 -2.13 -9.05 5.62
N PHE A 133 -3.29 -8.54 5.21
CA PHE A 133 -3.85 -7.31 5.76
C PHE A 133 -4.17 -7.42 7.26
N MET A 134 -4.61 -8.59 7.72
CA MET A 134 -4.78 -8.84 9.16
C MET A 134 -3.44 -8.84 9.89
N GLU A 135 -2.41 -9.51 9.34
CA GLU A 135 -1.05 -9.52 9.93
C GLU A 135 -0.40 -8.13 9.96
N LEU A 136 -0.72 -7.29 8.99
CA LEU A 136 -0.25 -5.90 8.90
C LEU A 136 -1.19 -4.89 9.56
N CYS A 137 -2.24 -5.35 10.27
CA CYS A 137 -3.20 -4.47 10.95
C CYS A 137 -3.89 -3.43 10.06
N ILE A 138 -4.06 -3.77 8.78
CA ILE A 138 -4.84 -3.01 7.81
C ILE A 138 -6.32 -3.40 7.93
N LEU A 139 -6.60 -4.70 8.03
CA LEU A 139 -7.94 -5.26 8.22
C LEU A 139 -8.10 -5.70 9.68
N ILE A 140 -8.94 -4.99 10.43
CA ILE A 140 -9.27 -5.32 11.82
C ILE A 140 -10.68 -5.91 11.84
N SER A 141 -10.77 -7.24 11.93
CA SER A 141 -12.04 -7.93 12.11
C SER A 141 -12.63 -7.62 13.48
N GLY A 142 -13.80 -6.98 13.54
CA GLY A 142 -14.54 -6.75 14.78
C GLY A 142 -14.27 -5.44 15.51
N SER A 143 -13.56 -4.48 14.90
CA SER A 143 -13.36 -3.15 15.48
C SER A 143 -13.54 -2.07 14.42
N SER A 144 -14.80 -1.71 14.15
CA SER A 144 -15.05 -0.38 13.60
C SER A 144 -14.56 0.65 14.63
N PRO A 145 -13.85 1.73 14.23
CA PRO A 145 -13.48 2.81 15.16
C PRO A 145 -14.71 3.41 15.88
N LYS A 146 -15.91 3.22 15.30
CA LYS A 146 -17.18 3.71 15.82
C LYS A 146 -17.77 2.87 16.96
N HIS A 147 -17.24 1.67 17.23
CA HIS A 147 -17.72 0.80 18.32
C HIS A 147 -16.57 0.09 19.04
N GLN A 148 -15.88 0.82 19.93
CA GLN A 148 -15.00 0.22 20.92
C GLN A 148 -15.84 -0.39 22.05
N HIS A 149 -16.08 -1.70 21.98
CA HIS A 149 -16.42 -2.48 23.18
C HIS A 149 -15.22 -3.31 23.59
N PRO A 150 -14.81 -3.29 24.87
CA PRO A 150 -13.72 -4.13 25.35
C PRO A 150 -14.24 -5.57 25.43
N MET A 151 -13.67 -6.46 24.62
CA MET A 151 -13.92 -7.90 24.73
C MET A 151 -12.62 -8.59 25.13
N ASP A 152 -12.52 -8.86 26.43
CA ASP A 152 -11.68 -9.93 26.97
C ASP A 152 -12.16 -11.26 26.41
N ARG A 153 -11.36 -11.92 25.57
CA ARG A 153 -11.50 -13.37 25.31
C ARG A 153 -10.15 -14.05 25.20
N ASP A 154 -9.93 -14.89 26.20
CA ASP A 154 -8.80 -15.77 26.48
C ASP A 154 -8.79 -17.03 25.57
N GLY A 155 -8.83 -16.82 24.26
CA GLY A 155 -8.62 -17.87 23.26
C GLY A 155 -7.44 -17.51 22.38
N LEU A 156 -6.61 -18.49 21.97
CA LEU A 156 -5.57 -18.29 20.97
C LEU A 156 -6.21 -17.83 19.65
N SER A 157 -6.37 -16.52 19.52
CA SER A 157 -6.84 -15.89 18.30
C SER A 157 -5.73 -16.03 17.24
N PRO A 158 -6.03 -16.45 16.00
CA PRO A 158 -5.04 -16.61 14.93
C PRO A 158 -4.28 -15.33 14.55
N ALA A 159 -4.70 -14.19 15.10
CA ALA A 159 -4.03 -12.90 15.00
C ALA A 159 -3.90 -12.29 16.41
N SER A 160 -2.70 -11.80 16.74
CA SER A 160 -2.49 -10.96 17.93
C SER A 160 -3.26 -9.65 17.73
N TRP A 161 -4.35 -9.45 18.49
CA TRP A 161 -5.24 -8.29 18.37
C TRP A 161 -4.63 -6.95 18.85
N LYS A 162 -3.34 -6.91 19.19
CA LYS A 162 -2.65 -5.67 19.52
C LYS A 162 -2.14 -4.98 18.26
N CYS A 163 -3.05 -4.38 17.50
CA CYS A 163 -2.73 -3.60 16.31
C CYS A 163 -2.17 -2.20 16.64
N SER A 164 -1.07 -2.16 17.39
CA SER A 164 -0.35 -0.94 17.75
C SER A 164 0.63 -0.50 16.65
N GLU A 165 1.09 0.75 16.75
CA GLU A 165 2.18 1.26 15.89
C GLU A 165 3.45 0.41 16.04
N GLU A 166 3.79 0.01 17.27
CA GLU A 166 4.94 -0.85 17.56
C GLU A 166 4.81 -2.22 16.91
N PHE A 167 3.64 -2.86 16.99
CA PHE A 167 3.40 -4.14 16.37
C PHE A 167 3.60 -4.06 14.85
N PHE A 168 2.98 -3.05 14.21
CA PHE A 168 3.14 -2.83 12.77
C PHE A 168 4.61 -2.58 12.38
N SER A 169 5.32 -1.74 13.14
CA SER A 169 6.76 -1.49 12.94
C SER A 169 7.56 -2.79 12.99
N ASN A 170 7.33 -3.61 14.01
CA ASN A 170 8.03 -4.88 14.21
C ASN A 170 7.71 -5.89 13.10
N GLN A 171 6.46 -5.95 12.63
CA GLN A 171 6.08 -6.78 11.49
C GLN A 171 6.86 -6.38 10.23
N ILE A 172 6.86 -5.11 9.86
CA ILE A 172 7.62 -4.62 8.69
C ILE A 172 9.12 -4.89 8.86
N LYS A 173 9.70 -4.58 10.03
CA LYS A 173 11.12 -4.85 10.32
C LYS A 173 11.47 -6.34 10.23
N SER A 174 10.57 -7.23 10.66
CA SER A 174 10.77 -8.68 10.56
C SER A 174 10.76 -9.18 9.12
N ARG A 175 10.01 -8.53 8.23
CA ARG A 175 9.90 -8.85 6.80
C ARG A 175 11.02 -8.21 5.97
N ASP A 176 11.57 -7.09 6.42
CA ASP A 176 12.72 -6.44 5.80
C ASP A 176 13.96 -7.38 5.81
N PRO A 177 14.57 -7.67 4.65
CA PRO A 177 15.80 -8.46 4.56
C PRO A 177 16.97 -7.90 5.38
N LEU A 178 17.07 -6.57 5.49
CA LEU A 178 18.14 -5.87 6.24
C LEU A 178 17.79 -5.61 7.70
N LYS A 179 16.56 -5.94 8.14
CA LYS A 179 16.07 -5.72 9.51
C LYS A 179 16.18 -4.28 9.98
N LEU A 180 16.08 -3.31 9.07
CA LEU A 180 16.08 -1.88 9.39
C LEU A 180 14.65 -1.43 9.73
N GLY A 181 13.67 -1.78 8.90
CA GLY A 181 12.29 -1.33 9.00
C GLY A 181 12.11 0.13 8.56
N PHE A 182 11.17 0.84 9.16
CA PHE A 182 10.93 2.24 8.83
C PHE A 182 12.11 3.15 9.23
N PRO A 183 12.45 4.15 8.40
CA PRO A 183 13.55 5.06 8.70
C PRO A 183 13.27 5.98 9.89
N ASN A 184 12.00 6.28 10.17
CA ASN A 184 11.56 7.04 11.34
C ASN A 184 10.04 6.83 11.60
N VAL A 185 9.55 7.34 12.73
CA VAL A 185 8.13 7.22 13.12
C VAL A 185 7.17 7.94 12.17
N SER A 186 7.60 9.06 11.57
CA SER A 186 6.76 9.79 10.61
C SER A 186 6.52 8.97 9.34
N ALA A 187 7.53 8.25 8.85
CA ALA A 187 7.37 7.33 7.71
C ALA A 187 6.39 6.21 8.02
N LEU A 188 6.51 5.60 9.21
CA LEU A 188 5.58 4.58 9.69
C LEU A 188 4.14 5.10 9.72
N ARG A 189 3.93 6.28 10.31
CA ARG A 189 2.60 6.88 10.45
C ARG A 189 2.00 7.23 9.10
N LEU A 190 2.77 7.83 8.20
CA LEU A 190 2.32 8.13 6.85
C LEU A 190 1.82 6.86 6.14
N VAL A 191 2.62 5.79 6.15
CA VAL A 191 2.21 4.52 5.53
C VAL A 191 0.94 3.95 6.15
N ARG A 192 0.76 4.04 7.47
CA ARG A 192 -0.49 3.62 8.13
C ARG A 192 -1.71 4.44 7.70
N HIS A 193 -1.55 5.72 7.39
CA HIS A 193 -2.61 6.59 6.88
C HIS A 193 -2.90 6.40 5.38
N LEU A 194 -1.96 5.82 4.63
CA LEU A 194 -2.13 5.45 3.22
C LEU A 194 -2.73 4.05 3.05
N LEU A 195 -2.32 3.09 3.90
CA LEU A 195 -2.78 1.70 3.88
C LEU A 195 -3.97 1.49 4.83
N VAL A 196 -5.02 2.29 4.64
CA VAL A 196 -6.28 2.18 5.36
C VAL A 196 -7.28 1.38 4.53
N TRP A 197 -7.96 0.43 5.20
CA TRP A 197 -8.96 -0.43 4.56
C TRP A 197 -10.13 0.35 3.98
N ASP A 198 -10.72 1.25 4.77
CA ASP A 198 -11.79 2.13 4.30
C ASP A 198 -11.19 3.32 3.54
N PRO A 199 -11.49 3.51 2.24
CA PRO A 199 -10.96 4.65 1.49
C PRO A 199 -11.41 5.99 2.04
N GLU A 200 -12.56 6.10 2.72
CA GLU A 200 -13.00 7.38 3.30
C GLU A 200 -12.04 7.89 4.38
N ASP A 201 -11.48 6.98 5.18
CA ASP A 201 -10.52 7.28 6.25
C ASP A 201 -9.07 7.40 5.74
N ARG A 202 -8.80 7.03 4.48
CA ARG A 202 -7.47 7.10 3.86
C ARG A 202 -7.10 8.55 3.56
N PHE A 203 -5.82 8.90 3.69
CA PHE A 203 -5.36 10.24 3.31
C PHE A 203 -5.54 10.52 1.82
N SER A 204 -6.01 11.73 1.53
CA SER A 204 -5.89 12.39 0.23
C SER A 204 -4.45 12.85 -0.03
N VAL A 205 -4.18 13.28 -1.27
CA VAL A 205 -2.89 13.87 -1.67
C VAL A 205 -2.54 15.07 -0.78
N ASP A 206 -3.47 16.00 -0.58
CA ASP A 206 -3.23 17.23 0.18
C ASP A 206 -2.97 16.95 1.67
N GLU A 207 -3.63 15.94 2.24
CA GLU A 207 -3.37 15.49 3.62
C GLU A 207 -2.00 14.83 3.73
N ALA A 208 -1.65 13.96 2.79
CA ALA A 208 -0.35 13.30 2.76
C ALA A 208 0.80 14.30 2.62
N LEU A 209 0.71 15.29 1.74
CA LEU A 209 1.75 16.32 1.54
C LEU A 209 1.95 17.22 2.77
N ARG A 210 0.91 17.41 3.59
CA ARG A 210 1.00 18.14 4.87
C ARG A 210 1.51 17.28 6.02
N HIS A 211 1.71 15.99 5.82
CA HIS A 211 2.16 15.09 6.88
C HIS A 211 3.59 15.44 7.36
N PRO A 212 3.90 15.32 8.66
CA PRO A 212 5.23 15.60 9.22
C PRO A 212 6.40 14.84 8.60
N TYR A 213 6.14 13.81 7.81
CA TYR A 213 7.17 13.09 7.06
C TYR A 213 7.83 13.96 5.97
N PHE A 214 7.07 14.87 5.36
CA PHE A 214 7.56 15.78 4.32
C PHE A 214 7.96 17.16 4.86
N GLN A 215 7.76 17.40 6.15
CA GLN A 215 8.15 18.65 6.78
C GLN A 215 9.61 18.59 7.19
N PRO A 216 10.36 19.70 7.08
CA PRO A 216 11.70 19.76 7.62
C PRO A 216 11.68 19.47 9.14
N PRO A 217 12.72 18.83 9.69
CA PRO A 217 12.83 18.72 11.14
C PRO A 217 12.79 20.13 11.74
N PRO A 218 12.08 20.33 12.88
CA PRO A 218 11.98 21.66 13.48
C PRO A 218 13.39 22.19 13.77
N GLU A 219 13.63 23.45 13.37
CA GLU A 219 14.88 24.16 13.68
C GLU A 219 15.05 24.18 15.21
N ARG A 220 16.24 23.78 15.68
CA ARG A 220 16.61 23.79 17.11
C ARG A 220 17.13 25.15 17.53
#